data_AF-A0A515A2Y7-F1
#
_entry.id   AF-A0A515A2Y7-F1
#
_cell.length_a   1.000
_cell.length_b   1.000
_cell.length_c   1.000
_cell.angle_alpha   90.00
_cell.angle_beta   90.00
_cell.angle_gamma   90.00
#
_symmetry.space_group_name_H-M   'P 1'
#
loop_
_entity.id
_entity.type
_entity.pdbx_description
1 polymer ?
#
loop_
_entity_poly.entity_id
_entity_poly.type
_entity_poly.pdbx_seq_one_letter_code
_entity_poly.pdbx_strand_id
1 'polypeptide(L)'
;MRSTRDFLTGIITGVVIGLLTAPRSGKETREKLTEEASKRTGDLKDQWEKGVSQVKEGYEQAVSQVNQYTDKAKEQFNQYKDQAQATFSKDQLKSDYNDKVDELADDAKSGIDNAKSSVKAS
;
A
#
# COMPACT_ATOMS: atom_id res chain seq x y z
N MET A 1 -4.03 -18.25 10.47
CA MET A 1 -3.65 -17.33 9.38
C MET A 1 -4.18 -15.91 9.65
N ARG A 2 -3.67 -15.20 10.67
CA ARG A 2 -4.12 -13.83 10.99
C ARG A 2 -3.26 -12.73 10.35
N SER A 3 -1.94 -12.95 10.23
CA SER A 3 -0.99 -11.93 9.74
C SER A 3 -1.28 -11.32 8.38
N THR A 4 -1.90 -12.05 7.44
CA THR A 4 -2.16 -11.51 6.09
C THR A 4 -3.30 -10.49 6.08
N ARG A 5 -4.30 -10.64 6.98
CA ARG A 5 -5.41 -9.69 7.11
C ARG A 5 -4.94 -8.40 7.78
N ASP A 6 -4.15 -8.51 8.85
CA ASP A 6 -3.59 -7.36 9.56
C ASP A 6 -2.65 -6.53 8.66
N PHE A 7 -1.86 -7.20 7.83
CA PHE A 7 -0.94 -6.55 6.88
C PHE A 7 -1.68 -5.79 5.77
N LEU A 8 -2.70 -6.39 5.15
CA LEU A 8 -3.52 -5.74 4.13
C LEU A 8 -4.27 -4.53 4.71
N THR A 9 -4.76 -4.67 5.94
CA THR A 9 -5.44 -3.61 6.68
C THR A 9 -4.52 -2.43 6.94
N GLY A 10 -3.28 -2.70 7.36
CA GLY A 10 -2.25 -1.68 7.55
C GLY A 10 -1.89 -0.93 6.26
N ILE A 11 -1.73 -1.63 5.13
CA ILE A 11 -1.44 -0.99 3.83
C ILE A 11 -2.58 -0.06 3.41
N ILE A 12 -3.82 -0.54 3.44
CA ILE A 12 -4.98 0.26 2.99
C ILE A 12 -5.17 1.49 3.88
N THR A 13 -5.09 1.31 5.19
CA THR A 13 -5.16 2.41 6.16
C THR A 13 -4.02 3.42 5.92
N GLY A 14 -2.81 2.95 5.65
CA GLY A 14 -1.66 3.80 5.33
C GLY A 14 -1.85 4.61 4.04
N VAL A 15 -2.42 4.01 3.00
CA VAL A 15 -2.73 4.70 1.73
C VAL A 15 -3.80 5.77 1.95
N VAL A 16 -4.86 5.48 2.70
CA VAL A 16 -5.93 6.44 3.01
C VAL A 16 -5.37 7.62 3.80
N ILE A 17 -4.60 7.35 4.87
CA ILE A 17 -3.95 8.40 5.67
C ILE A 17 -2.98 9.22 4.81
N GLY A 18 -2.17 8.56 3.97
CA GLY A 18 -1.22 9.23 3.07
C GLY A 18 -1.91 10.12 2.04
N LEU A 19 -3.03 9.67 1.46
CA LEU A 19 -3.84 10.46 0.54
C LEU A 19 -4.58 11.62 1.23
N LEU A 20 -5.05 11.43 2.47
CA LEU A 20 -5.68 12.49 3.26
C LEU A 20 -4.67 13.53 3.78
N THR A 21 -3.44 13.09 4.08
CA THR A 21 -2.36 13.94 4.57
C THR A 21 -1.60 14.64 3.44
N ALA A 22 -1.75 14.16 2.19
CA ALA A 22 -1.13 14.79 1.03
C ALA A 22 -1.64 16.24 0.88
N PRO A 23 -0.77 17.26 1.07
CA PRO A 23 -1.20 18.66 1.02
C PRO A 23 -1.71 19.02 -0.38
N ARG A 24 -2.96 19.47 -0.49
CA ARG A 24 -3.55 20.02 -1.73
C ARG A 24 -3.30 21.52 -1.84
N SER A 25 -2.64 21.91 -2.93
CA SER A 25 -2.77 23.16 -3.72
C SER A 25 -1.39 23.54 -4.25
N GLY A 26 -1.05 22.98 -5.41
CA GLY A 26 0.26 23.11 -6.05
C GLY A 26 0.61 24.51 -6.59
N LYS A 27 -0.12 25.57 -6.24
CA LYS A 27 0.27 26.95 -6.63
C LYS A 27 1.29 27.50 -5.64
N GLU A 28 0.92 27.65 -4.37
CA GLU A 28 1.84 28.10 -3.31
C GLU A 28 2.96 27.09 -3.05
N THR A 29 2.67 25.79 -3.19
CA THR A 29 3.69 24.74 -3.06
C THR A 29 4.68 24.77 -4.23
N ARG A 30 4.26 25.11 -5.46
CA ARG A 30 5.23 25.25 -6.58
C ARG A 30 6.12 26.45 -6.40
N GLU A 31 5.61 27.58 -5.92
CA GLU A 31 6.43 28.77 -5.68
C GLU A 31 7.44 28.53 -4.55
N LYS A 32 6.98 28.05 -3.39
CA LYS A 32 7.86 27.72 -2.25
C LYS A 32 8.84 26.59 -2.56
N LEU A 33 8.39 25.56 -3.29
CA LEU A 33 9.25 24.46 -3.72
C LEU A 33 10.25 24.92 -4.77
N THR A 34 9.91 25.78 -5.72
CA THR A 34 10.88 26.25 -6.72
C THR A 34 12.00 27.05 -6.05
N GLU A 35 11.66 27.90 -5.07
CA GLU A 35 12.64 28.72 -4.36
C GLU A 35 13.50 27.92 -3.36
N GLU A 36 12.91 27.01 -2.58
CA GLU A 36 13.66 26.15 -1.65
C GLU A 36 14.36 24.97 -2.34
N ALA A 37 13.77 24.39 -3.39
CA ALA A 37 14.36 23.30 -4.14
C ALA A 37 15.57 23.81 -4.94
N SER A 38 15.54 24.99 -5.55
CA SER A 38 16.75 25.48 -6.26
C SER A 38 17.99 25.58 -5.36
N LYS A 39 17.84 25.73 -4.04
CA LYS A 39 18.97 25.74 -3.08
C LYS A 39 19.28 24.38 -2.42
N ARG A 40 18.29 23.47 -2.30
CA ARG A 40 18.45 22.16 -1.63
C ARG A 40 18.47 20.95 -2.57
N THR A 41 18.07 21.10 -3.84
CA THR A 41 17.98 19.98 -4.80
C THR A 41 19.35 19.42 -5.18
N GLY A 42 20.44 20.18 -5.07
CA GLY A 42 21.78 19.66 -5.37
C GLY A 42 22.12 18.41 -4.56
N ASP A 43 22.03 18.50 -3.23
CA ASP A 43 22.32 17.39 -2.32
C ASP A 43 21.19 16.36 -2.24
N LEU A 44 19.93 16.81 -2.32
CA LEU A 44 18.78 15.89 -2.29
C LEU A 44 18.69 15.04 -3.55
N LYS A 45 19.00 15.59 -4.73
CA LYS A 45 18.94 14.85 -5.98
C LYS A 45 19.99 13.74 -6.00
N ASP A 46 21.19 14.01 -5.48
CA ASP A 46 22.26 13.01 -5.38
C ASP A 46 21.89 11.86 -4.43
N GLN A 47 21.28 12.17 -3.29
CA GLN A 47 20.76 11.17 -2.35
C GLN A 47 19.54 10.42 -2.89
N TRP A 48 18.66 11.12 -3.62
CA TRP A 48 17.49 10.52 -4.24
C TRP A 48 17.88 9.60 -5.38
N GLU A 49 18.82 9.99 -6.25
CA GLU A 49 19.35 9.14 -7.31
C GLU A 49 20.05 7.90 -6.74
N LYS A 50 20.79 8.03 -5.63
CA LYS A 50 21.37 6.87 -4.90
C LYS A 50 20.30 5.96 -4.30
N GLY A 51 19.30 6.53 -3.64
CA GLY A 51 18.19 5.78 -3.05
C GLY A 51 17.34 5.07 -4.11
N VAL A 52 17.00 5.75 -5.21
CA VAL A 52 16.29 5.16 -6.34
C VAL A 52 17.13 4.08 -7.01
N SER A 53 18.44 4.26 -7.15
CA SER A 53 19.32 3.23 -7.73
C SER A 53 19.37 1.97 -6.86
N GLN A 54 19.52 2.11 -5.54
CA GLN A 54 19.47 0.97 -4.61
C GLN A 54 18.13 0.25 -4.62
N VAL A 55 17.02 1.01 -4.67
CA VAL A 55 15.68 0.44 -4.79
C VAL A 55 15.52 -0.26 -6.14
N LYS A 56 16.07 0.28 -7.22
CA LYS A 56 15.99 -0.31 -8.56
C LYS A 56 16.79 -1.62 -8.65
N GLU A 57 17.99 -1.68 -8.08
CA GLU A 57 18.77 -2.92 -8.00
C GLU A 57 18.06 -3.98 -7.14
N GLY A 58 17.53 -3.60 -5.98
CA GLY A 58 16.73 -4.49 -5.14
C GLY A 58 15.43 -4.92 -5.82
N TYR A 59 14.82 -4.04 -6.59
CA TYR A 59 13.60 -4.31 -7.36
C TYR A 59 13.89 -5.27 -8.52
N GLU A 60 14.99 -5.13 -9.26
CA GLU A 60 15.35 -6.07 -10.32
C GLU A 60 15.62 -7.48 -9.77
N GLN A 61 16.30 -7.60 -8.62
CA GLN A 61 16.47 -8.88 -7.93
C GLN A 61 15.14 -9.45 -7.41
N ALA A 62 14.29 -8.61 -6.84
CA ALA A 62 12.96 -9.01 -6.37
C ALA A 62 12.06 -9.43 -7.52
N VAL A 63 12.05 -8.70 -8.64
CA VAL A 63 11.28 -9.02 -9.85
C VAL A 63 11.77 -10.33 -10.47
N SER A 64 13.08 -10.56 -10.52
CA SER A 64 13.63 -11.83 -11.03
C SER A 64 13.19 -13.02 -10.17
N GLN A 65 13.27 -12.90 -8.84
CA GLN A 65 12.77 -13.93 -7.92
C GLN A 65 11.25 -14.09 -8.00
N VAL A 66 10.51 -12.98 -8.05
CA VAL A 66 9.05 -12.98 -8.19
C VAL A 66 8.66 -13.64 -9.50
N ASN A 67 9.33 -13.41 -10.63
CA ASN A 67 9.00 -14.08 -11.90
C ASN A 67 9.15 -15.61 -11.79
N GLN A 68 10.25 -16.10 -11.21
CA GLN A 68 10.45 -17.55 -11.00
C GLN A 68 9.41 -18.17 -10.05
N TYR A 69 9.02 -17.43 -9.01
CA TYR A 69 7.93 -17.84 -8.12
C TYR A 69 6.55 -17.65 -8.75
N THR A 70 6.38 -16.70 -9.66
CA THR A 70 5.12 -16.38 -10.33
C THR A 70 4.77 -17.49 -11.31
N ASP A 71 5.72 -18.05 -12.05
CA ASP A 71 5.42 -19.20 -12.94
C ASP A 71 4.97 -20.42 -12.12
N LYS A 72 5.67 -20.75 -11.03
CA LYS A 72 5.25 -21.82 -10.11
C LYS A 72 3.93 -21.52 -9.41
N ALA A 73 3.72 -20.27 -9.00
CA ALA A 73 2.50 -19.84 -8.34
C ALA A 73 1.33 -19.81 -9.31
N LYS A 74 1.53 -19.45 -10.59
CA LYS A 74 0.50 -19.41 -11.63
C LYS A 74 0.06 -20.82 -12.01
N GLU A 75 0.99 -21.78 -12.05
CA GLU A 75 0.68 -23.19 -12.27
C GLU A 75 -0.08 -23.79 -11.08
N GLN A 76 0.38 -23.56 -9.84
CA GLN A 76 -0.35 -23.97 -8.63
C GLN A 76 -1.68 -23.24 -8.49
N PHE A 77 -1.75 -21.96 -8.84
CA PHE A 77 -2.98 -21.16 -8.78
C PHE A 77 -3.98 -21.61 -9.83
N ASN A 78 -3.56 -22.02 -11.02
CA ASN A 78 -4.49 -22.60 -12.00
C ASN A 78 -5.06 -23.94 -11.50
N GLN A 79 -4.22 -24.83 -10.96
CA GLN A 79 -4.71 -26.08 -10.35
C GLN A 79 -5.66 -25.82 -9.17
N TYR A 80 -5.31 -24.88 -8.29
CA TYR A 80 -6.17 -24.50 -7.17
C TYR A 80 -7.42 -23.76 -7.62
N LYS A 81 -7.37 -22.97 -8.68
CA LYS A 81 -8.52 -22.22 -9.20
C LYS A 81 -9.54 -23.17 -9.81
N ASP A 82 -9.12 -24.20 -10.54
CA ASP A 82 -10.03 -25.22 -11.04
C ASP A 82 -10.67 -26.02 -9.89
N GLN A 83 -9.90 -26.35 -8.85
CA GLN A 83 -10.41 -27.07 -7.67
C GLN A 83 -11.29 -26.19 -6.74
N ALA A 84 -10.91 -24.92 -6.58
CA ALA A 84 -11.64 -23.93 -5.79
C ALA A 84 -12.89 -23.45 -6.53
N GLN A 85 -12.88 -23.32 -7.85
CA GLN A 85 -14.09 -23.00 -8.61
C GLN A 85 -15.13 -24.14 -8.55
N ALA A 86 -14.67 -25.39 -8.38
CA ALA A 86 -15.54 -26.55 -8.16
C ALA A 86 -16.04 -26.70 -6.70
N THR A 87 -15.35 -26.10 -5.72
CA THR A 87 -15.62 -26.31 -4.28
C THR A 87 -16.12 -25.04 -3.55
N PHE A 88 -15.74 -23.85 -4.01
CA PHE A 88 -16.14 -22.56 -3.46
C PHE A 88 -17.16 -21.89 -4.38
N SER A 89 -18.42 -21.91 -3.96
CA SER A 89 -19.47 -21.13 -4.61
C SER A 89 -19.09 -19.65 -4.59
N LYS A 90 -19.24 -18.99 -5.73
CA LYS A 90 -18.93 -17.56 -5.94
C LYS A 90 -19.57 -16.64 -4.89
N ASP A 91 -20.70 -17.08 -4.31
CA ASP A 91 -21.42 -16.40 -3.22
C ASP A 91 -20.67 -16.43 -1.87
N GLN A 92 -20.00 -17.54 -1.52
CA GLN A 92 -19.21 -17.59 -0.28
C GLN A 92 -17.96 -16.70 -0.37
N LEU A 93 -17.29 -16.69 -1.53
CA LEU A 93 -16.15 -15.81 -1.78
C LEU A 93 -16.53 -14.33 -1.74
N LYS A 94 -17.72 -13.97 -2.26
CA LYS A 94 -18.23 -12.61 -2.17
C LYS A 94 -18.56 -12.20 -0.74
N SER A 95 -19.17 -13.08 0.05
CA SER A 95 -19.48 -12.79 1.47
C SER A 95 -18.18 -12.58 2.25
N ASP A 96 -17.24 -13.53 2.19
CA ASP A 96 -15.96 -13.43 2.89
C ASP A 96 -15.14 -12.20 2.47
N TYR A 97 -15.27 -11.79 1.20
CA TYR A 97 -14.64 -10.57 0.70
C TYR A 97 -15.31 -9.32 1.27
N ASN A 98 -16.65 -9.23 1.23
CA ASN A 98 -17.38 -8.09 1.78
C ASN A 98 -17.19 -7.96 3.29
N ASP A 99 -17.26 -9.07 4.04
CA ASP A 99 -17.05 -9.10 5.49
C ASP A 99 -15.63 -8.62 5.86
N LYS A 100 -14.60 -9.00 5.07
CA LYS A 100 -13.23 -8.51 5.25
C LYS A 100 -13.08 -7.02 4.94
N VAL A 101 -13.81 -6.52 3.95
CA VAL A 101 -13.77 -5.10 3.55
C VAL A 101 -14.49 -4.24 4.59
N ASP A 102 -15.62 -4.70 5.12
CA ASP A 102 -16.35 -3.99 6.18
C ASP A 102 -15.57 -3.99 7.50
N GLU A 103 -14.98 -5.11 7.92
CA GLU A 103 -14.11 -5.20 9.11
C GLU A 103 -12.92 -4.22 9.00
N LEU A 104 -12.32 -4.13 7.82
CA LEU A 104 -11.25 -3.18 7.53
C LEU A 104 -11.72 -1.72 7.61
N ALA A 105 -12.90 -1.42 7.06
CA ALA A 105 -13.45 -0.08 7.09
C ALA A 105 -13.75 0.37 8.54
N ASP A 106 -14.27 -0.52 9.37
CA ASP A 106 -14.55 -0.25 10.79
C ASP A 106 -13.28 -0.08 11.62
N ASP A 107 -12.24 -0.88 11.37
CA ASP A 107 -10.93 -0.72 12.03
C ASP A 107 -10.26 0.59 11.64
N ALA A 108 -10.28 0.94 10.35
CA ALA A 108 -9.74 2.21 9.86
C ALA A 108 -10.49 3.40 10.47
N LYS A 109 -11.82 3.33 10.56
CA LYS A 109 -12.66 4.37 11.18
C LYS A 109 -12.36 4.51 12.67
N SER A 110 -12.26 3.40 13.40
CA SER A 110 -11.95 3.39 14.83
C SER A 110 -10.54 3.93 15.12
N GLY A 111 -9.56 3.62 14.27
CA GLY A 111 -8.21 4.19 14.35
C GLY A 111 -8.20 5.72 14.15
N ILE A 112 -8.97 6.21 13.18
CA ILE A 112 -9.09 7.65 12.89
C ILE A 112 -9.81 8.39 14.03
N ASP A 113 -10.90 7.86 14.56
CA ASP A 113 -11.64 8.48 15.68
C ASP A 113 -10.80 8.53 16.96
N ASN A 114 -10.01 7.50 17.24
CA ASN A 114 -9.06 7.51 18.36
C ASN A 114 -7.95 8.57 18.17
N ALA A 115 -7.35 8.64 16.97
CA ALA A 115 -6.33 9.63 16.66
C ALA A 115 -6.88 11.07 16.72
N LYS A 116 -8.11 11.29 16.25
CA LYS A 116 -8.79 12.59 16.35
C LYS A 116 -9.06 12.98 17.79
N SER A 117 -9.43 12.02 18.63
CA SER A 117 -9.72 12.25 20.05
C SER A 117 -8.46 12.57 20.84
N SER A 118 -7.33 11.90 20.57
CA SER A 118 -6.05 12.19 21.21
C SER A 118 -5.46 13.54 20.77
N VAL A 119 -5.64 13.91 19.50
CA VAL A 119 -5.24 15.23 18.98
C VAL A 119 -6.12 16.36 19.52
N LYS A 120 -7.40 16.12 19.81
CA LYS A 120 -8.30 17.13 20.38
C LYS A 120 -8.18 17.27 21.91
N ALA A 121 -7.68 16.25 22.59
CA ALA A 121 -7.43 16.25 24.03
C ALA A 121 -6.03 16.80 24.41
N SER A 122 -5.17 17.06 23.41
CA SER A 122 -3.87 17.73 23.54
C SER A 122 -4.00 19.22 23.18
#